data_AF-A0A352UNK9-F1
#
_entry.id   AF-A0A352UNK9-F1
#
_cell.length_a   1.000
_cell.length_b   1.000
_cell.length_c   1.000
_cell.angle_alpha   90.00
_cell.angle_beta   90.00
_cell.angle_gamma   90.00
#
_symmetry.space_group_name_H-M   'P 1'
#
loop_
_entity.id
_entity.type
_entity.pdbx_description
1 polymer ?
#
loop_
_entity_poly.entity_id
_entity_poly.type
_entity_poly.pdbx_seq_one_letter_code
_entity_poly.pdbx_strand_id
1 'polypeptide(L)' 'AKAGKYDGYLLEGMNCPGGCVAGAGTIIPPEKAKAIVARYKAEAPLQNSQDSEYREIIEKLD' A
#
# COMPACT_ATOMS: atom_id res chain seq x y z
N ALA A 1 17.65 -6.73 10.96
CA ALA A 1 16.99 -7.27 12.15
C ALA A 1 17.74 -8.47 12.73
N LYS A 2 17.79 -9.63 12.05
CA LYS A 2 18.37 -10.86 12.62
C LYS A 2 19.85 -10.79 13.03
N ALA A 3 20.67 -10.02 12.31
CA ALA A 3 22.09 -9.80 12.65
C ALA A 3 22.33 -8.63 13.62
N GLY A 4 21.29 -8.07 14.25
CA GLY A 4 21.41 -6.95 15.20
C GLY A 4 21.84 -5.60 14.59
N LYS A 5 22.07 -5.52 13.27
CA LYS A 5 22.56 -4.28 12.62
C LYS A 5 21.57 -3.10 12.63
N TYR A 6 20.30 -3.35 12.92
CA TYR A 6 19.25 -2.33 12.90
C TYR A 6 18.50 -2.40 14.24
N ASP A 7 18.66 -1.37 15.06
CA ASP A 7 18.10 -1.29 16.41
C ASP A 7 16.65 -0.78 16.38
N GLY A 8 15.69 -1.66 16.60
CA GLY A 8 14.29 -1.27 16.86
C GLY A 8 13.49 -0.74 15.66
N TYR A 9 13.99 -0.87 14.42
CA TYR A 9 13.27 -0.38 13.24
C TYR A 9 12.15 -1.33 12.78
N LEU A 10 11.00 -0.76 12.40
CA LEU A 10 10.00 -1.45 11.58
C LEU A 10 10.58 -1.64 10.18
N LEU A 11 10.89 -2.88 9.82
CA LEU A 11 11.42 -3.22 8.52
C LEU A 11 10.30 -3.75 7.64
N GLU A 12 9.89 -2.96 6.65
CA GLU A 12 8.99 -3.40 5.60
C GLU A 12 9.81 -3.98 4.44
N GLY A 13 9.44 -5.18 4.00
CA GLY A 13 10.06 -5.86 2.87
C GLY A 13 9.02 -6.19 1.80
N MET A 14 9.40 -6.03 0.54
CA MET A 14 8.56 -6.38 -0.61
C MET A 14 9.27 -7.42 -1.46
N ASN A 15 8.56 -8.48 -1.85
CA ASN A 15 9.12 -9.56 -2.66
C ASN A 15 9.46 -9.11 -4.10
N CYS A 16 8.74 -8.12 -4.63
CA CYS A 16 8.96 -7.59 -5.97
C CYS A 16 9.62 -6.21 -5.92
N PRO A 17 10.58 -5.91 -6.82
CA PRO A 17 11.21 -4.59 -6.90
C PRO A 17 10.16 -3.56 -7.34
N GLY A 18 9.71 -2.71 -6.42
CA GLY A 18 8.62 -1.75 -6.65
C GLY A 18 7.28 -2.13 -6.01
N GLY A 19 7.22 -3.22 -5.23
CA GLY A 19 6.02 -3.63 -4.51
C GLY A 19 4.97 -4.29 -5.38
N CYS A 20 3.73 -4.38 -4.88
CA CYS A 20 2.64 -5.10 -5.54
C CYS A 20 2.38 -4.62 -6.98
N VAL A 21 2.50 -3.31 -7.23
CA VAL A 21 2.28 -2.69 -8.55
C VAL A 21 3.35 -3.04 -9.58
N ALA A 22 4.45 -3.64 -9.15
CA ALA A 22 5.54 -4.15 -9.99
C ALA A 22 5.68 -5.68 -9.86
N GLY A 23 4.59 -6.36 -9.46
CA GLY A 23 4.57 -7.81 -9.32
C GLY A 23 4.65 -8.53 -10.66
N ALA A 24 4.97 -9.83 -10.64
CA ALA A 24 5.15 -10.67 -11.84
C ALA A 24 3.93 -10.70 -12.79
N GLY A 25 2.73 -10.40 -12.28
CA GLY A 25 1.50 -10.30 -13.09
C GLY A 25 1.27 -8.93 -13.75
N THR A 26 2.17 -7.96 -13.57
CA THR A 26 2.01 -6.60 -14.11
C THR A 26 2.45 -6.56 -15.56
N ILE A 27 1.52 -6.25 -16.47
CA ILE A 27 1.77 -6.21 -17.93
C ILE A 27 2.16 -4.83 -18.46
N ILE A 28 2.18 -3.81 -17.60
CA ILE A 28 2.56 -2.43 -17.94
C ILE A 28 3.91 -2.08 -17.29
N PRO A 29 4.67 -1.12 -17.84
CA PRO A 29 5.93 -0.69 -17.22
C PRO A 29 5.72 -0.22 -15.76
N PRO A 30 6.60 -0.60 -14.81
CA PRO A 30 6.44 -0.27 -13.39
C PRO A 30 6.27 1.22 -13.11
N GLU A 31 7.02 2.08 -13.80
CA GLU A 31 6.92 3.53 -13.66
C GLU A 31 5.54 4.07 -14.05
N LYS A 32 4.93 3.48 -15.10
CA LYS A 32 3.58 3.83 -15.53
C LYS A 32 2.54 3.34 -14.52
N ALA A 33 2.68 2.12 -14.02
CA ALA A 33 1.80 1.57 -12.98
C ALA A 33 1.81 2.45 -11.73
N LYS A 34 3.00 2.82 -11.26
CA LYS A 34 3.20 3.71 -10.11
C LYS A 34 2.54 5.07 -10.32
N ALA A 35 2.73 5.67 -11.49
CA ALA A 35 2.11 6.96 -11.81
C ALA A 35 0.58 6.90 -11.80
N ILE A 36 -0.02 5.84 -12.34
CA ILE A 36 -1.47 5.65 -12.34
C ILE A 36 -2.01 5.53 -10.92
N VAL A 37 -1.37 4.71 -10.07
CA VAL A 37 -1.79 4.55 -8.67
C VAL A 37 -1.64 5.86 -7.89
N ALA A 38 -0.58 6.62 -8.13
CA ALA A 38 -0.39 7.93 -7.48
C ALA A 38 -1.49 8.93 -7.86
N ARG A 39 -1.91 8.95 -9.13
CA ARG A 39 -3.03 9.79 -9.60
C ARG A 39 -4.34 9.36 -8.96
N TYR A 40 -4.65 8.05 -9.01
CA TYR A 40 -5.84 7.49 -8.39
C TYR A 40 -5.94 7.82 -6.90
N LYS A 41 -4.82 7.72 -6.17
CA LYS A 41 -4.75 8.12 -4.75
C LYS A 41 -5.07 9.60 -4.54
N ALA A 42 -4.51 10.48 -5.38
CA ALA A 42 -4.75 11.92 -5.27
C ALA A 42 -6.19 12.31 -5.63
N GLU A 43 -6.83 11.56 -6.52
CA GLU A 43 -8.21 11.78 -6.97
C GLU A 43 -9.26 11.11 -6.06
N ALA A 44 -8.83 10.28 -5.11
CA ALA A 44 -9.73 9.57 -4.22
C ALA A 44 -10.53 10.55 -3.32
N PRO A 45 -11.86 10.40 -3.20
CA PRO A 45 -12.69 11.28 -2.40
C PRO A 45 -12.38 11.19 -0.90
N LEU A 46 -11.90 10.03 -0.44
CA LEU A 46 -11.42 9.79 0.91
C LEU A 46 -9.91 9.55 0.87
N GLN A 47 -9.17 10.30 1.68
CA GLN A 47 -7.72 10.24 1.72
C GLN A 47 -7.20 9.26 2.78
N ASN A 48 -7.99 9.00 3.82
CA ASN A 48 -7.67 8.01 4.84
C ASN A 48 -8.74 6.93 4.89
N SER A 49 -8.32 5.70 5.15
CA SER A 49 -9.22 4.57 5.38
C SER A 49 -10.18 4.79 6.55
N GLN A 50 -9.77 5.61 7.52
CA GLN A 50 -10.55 5.90 8.72
C GLN A 50 -11.72 6.87 8.46
N ASP A 51 -11.69 7.59 7.34
CA ASP A 51 -12.72 8.55 6.96
C ASP A 51 -13.93 7.87 6.27
N SER A 52 -13.96 6.54 6.26
CA SER A 52 -15.05 5.74 5.69
C SER A 52 -16.37 6.02 6.40
N GLU A 53 -17.43 6.23 5.63
CA GLU A 53 -18.80 6.38 6.13
C GLU A 53 -19.31 5.13 6.88
N TYR A 54 -18.65 4.00 6.67
CA TYR A 54 -18.98 2.73 7.32
C TYR A 54 -18.23 2.51 8.65
N ARG A 55 -17.46 3.51 9.13
CA ARG A 55 -16.64 3.35 10.33
C ARG A 55 -17.46 2.95 11.56
N GLU A 56 -18.65 3.51 11.72
CA GLU A 56 -19.53 3.26 12.88
C GLU A 56 -20.23 1.88 12.85
N ILE A 57 -20.18 1.18 11.72
CA ILE A 57 -20.80 -0.15 11.58
C ILE A 57 -19.79 -1.29 11.56
N ILE A 58 -18.50 -1.00 11.73
CA ILE A 58 -17.42 -2.02 11.78
C ILE A 58 -17.71 -3.05 12.87
N GLU A 59 -18.17 -2.62 14.05
CA GLU A 59 -18.48 -3.50 15.18
C GLU A 59 -19.71 -4.40 14.95
N LYS A 60 -20.44 -4.20 13.85
CA LYS A 60 -21.63 -5.00 13.49
C LYS A 60 -21.32 -6.06 12.42
N LEU A 61 -20.07 -6.14 11.96
CA LEU A 61 -19.62 -7.03 10.88
C LEU A 61 -18.92 -8.31 11.39
N ASP A 62 -18.90 -8.53 12.71
CA ASP A 62 -18.39 -9.74 13.37
C ASP A 62 -19.36 -10.92 13.31
#